data_AF-A0A963F7Z8-F1
#
_entry.id   AF-A0A963F7Z8-F1
#
_cell.length_a   1.000
_cell.length_b   1.000
_cell.length_c   1.000
_cell.angle_alpha   90.00
_cell.angle_beta   90.00
_cell.angle_gamma   90.00
#
_symmetry.space_group_name_H-M   'P 1'
#
loop_
_entity.id
_entity.type
_entity.pdbx_description
1 polymer ?
#
loop_
_entity_poly.entity_id
_entity_poly.type
_entity_poly.pdbx_seq_one_letter_code
_entity_poly.pdbx_strand_id
1 'polypeptide(L)'
;EIADGVPFDAEQDPRLRRLKYVRILRDQLVRLLSDTHEVLLDRALLDPGDSWPIKLLRWLGDCDGAVLLLSEDAIKSKWVLQEATVLTWRRRLREDFKLIPALLGGLQFDALEAEGFGPLQVNEIQAAKIEGETEMTRAEALALAAMIAKGFSQLAAANEQNDMQLWLEHVAAILSGIEDEKILGRACKPLHISADDWAHYPDRALTVAHYMLRADLRQNREALEAIKGGIIAHSREAFVSLANMLMPLWVDPSAAAALAEPPQKEHWQAYAINTDNSALAADYAQRAWCSPAWWGSRFIEFNEHIGEGQAEEAVAALRESLALLFDQDPLSQDPVDKEVLRIVLEAHPFFVALGDDLAASQTALRELLHALAQDDLLRAVTFIQLAGDNFARALPQDDSVMFRIRPQLNDQQVTQARANKILLAKLSTT
;
A
#
# COMPACT_ATOMS: atom_id res chain seq x y z
N GLU A 1 6.91 29.80 10.12
CA GLU A 1 5.83 30.41 10.93
C GLU A 1 5.50 31.78 10.38
N ILE A 2 4.23 32.09 10.16
CA ILE A 2 3.78 33.45 9.84
C ILE A 2 3.65 34.16 11.17
N ALA A 3 4.31 35.31 11.34
CA ALA A 3 4.11 36.14 12.52
C ALA A 3 2.64 36.58 12.59
N ASP A 4 1.97 36.32 13.72
CA ASP A 4 0.56 36.69 13.97
C ASP A 4 0.34 38.22 14.11
N GLY A 5 1.31 39.04 13.70
CA GLY A 5 1.29 40.49 13.88
C GLY A 5 0.26 41.22 13.01
N VAL A 6 -0.26 40.59 11.96
CA VAL A 6 -1.27 41.17 11.07
C VAL A 6 -2.58 40.38 11.21
N PRO A 7 -3.71 41.02 11.59
CA PRO A 7 -5.02 40.37 11.61
C PRO A 7 -5.37 39.72 10.26
N PHE A 8 -6.19 38.68 10.28
CA PHE A 8 -6.59 37.95 9.07
C PHE A 8 -7.15 38.90 7.99
N ASP A 9 -8.08 39.76 8.36
CA ASP A 9 -8.79 40.66 7.45
C ASP A 9 -7.92 41.81 6.91
N ALA A 10 -6.74 42.02 7.50
CA ALA A 10 -5.77 43.02 7.08
C ALA A 10 -4.65 42.43 6.19
N GLU A 11 -4.62 41.11 5.98
CA GLU A 11 -3.60 40.46 5.17
C GLU A 11 -3.87 40.66 3.67
N GLN A 12 -2.94 41.34 2.99
CA GLN A 12 -3.03 41.61 1.56
C GLN A 12 -2.25 40.61 0.71
N ASP A 13 -1.25 39.92 1.28
CA ASP A 13 -0.50 38.90 0.55
C ASP A 13 -1.39 37.64 0.37
N PRO A 14 -1.73 37.24 -0.86
CA PRO A 14 -2.60 36.09 -1.11
C PRO A 14 -2.07 34.78 -0.52
N ARG A 15 -0.74 34.58 -0.53
CA ARG A 15 -0.11 33.38 0.03
C ARG A 15 -0.19 33.39 1.55
N LEU A 16 0.11 34.52 2.20
CA LEU A 16 -0.01 34.62 3.66
C LEU A 16 -1.47 34.45 4.11
N ARG A 17 -2.43 35.01 3.36
CA ARG A 17 -3.86 34.84 3.62
C ARG A 17 -4.27 33.36 3.52
N ARG A 18 -3.83 32.63 2.49
CA ARG A 18 -4.04 31.17 2.38
C ARG A 18 -3.49 30.40 3.58
N LEU A 19 -2.25 30.68 3.96
CA LEU A 19 -1.61 29.97 5.07
C LEU A 19 -2.29 30.27 6.41
N LYS A 20 -2.74 31.52 6.64
CA LYS A 20 -3.56 31.87 7.80
C LYS A 20 -4.93 31.15 7.77
N TYR A 21 -5.56 31.03 6.59
CA TYR A 21 -6.82 30.32 6.42
C TYR A 21 -6.67 28.84 6.79
N VAL A 22 -5.66 28.16 6.25
CA VAL A 22 -5.31 26.76 6.57
C VAL A 22 -5.07 26.59 8.07
N ARG A 23 -4.35 27.52 8.70
CA ARG A 23 -4.09 27.48 10.13
C ARG A 23 -5.37 27.59 10.96
N ILE A 24 -6.26 28.55 10.64
CA ILE A 24 -7.55 28.70 11.34
C ILE A 24 -8.38 27.44 11.19
N LEU A 25 -8.48 26.89 9.97
CA LEU A 25 -9.19 25.65 9.68
C LEU A 25 -8.65 24.48 10.52
N ARG A 26 -7.33 24.26 10.48
CA ARG A 26 -6.65 23.21 11.26
C ARG A 26 -6.87 23.36 12.76
N ASP A 27 -6.62 24.55 13.31
CA ASP A 27 -6.73 24.78 14.75
C ASP A 27 -8.18 24.59 15.23
N GLN A 28 -9.16 24.97 14.41
CA GLN A 28 -10.57 24.72 14.68
C GLN A 28 -10.92 23.22 14.57
N LEU A 29 -10.34 22.49 13.62
CA LEU A 29 -10.53 21.03 13.50
C LEU A 29 -10.03 20.30 14.73
N VAL A 30 -8.80 20.62 15.19
CA VAL A 30 -8.24 20.06 16.42
C VAL A 30 -9.22 20.29 17.56
N ARG A 31 -9.65 21.54 17.78
CA ARG A 31 -10.60 21.87 18.84
C ARG A 31 -11.90 21.08 18.76
N LEU A 32 -12.48 20.92 17.57
CA LEU A 32 -13.76 20.23 17.39
C LEU A 32 -13.65 18.71 17.56
N LEU A 33 -12.50 18.12 17.22
CA LEU A 33 -12.30 16.68 17.27
C LEU A 33 -11.73 16.21 18.62
N SER A 34 -10.94 17.03 19.33
CA SER A 34 -10.27 16.65 20.57
C SER A 34 -11.20 16.20 21.71
N ASP A 35 -12.49 16.59 21.69
CA ASP A 35 -13.45 16.14 22.71
C ASP A 35 -13.86 14.67 22.54
N THR A 36 -13.65 14.10 21.35
CA THR A 36 -14.15 12.76 20.98
C THR A 36 -13.09 11.86 20.35
N HIS A 37 -11.99 12.42 19.88
CA HIS A 37 -10.93 11.72 19.16
C HIS A 37 -9.56 12.18 19.64
N GLU A 38 -8.59 11.27 19.60
CA GLU A 38 -7.17 11.64 19.70
C GLU A 38 -6.73 12.29 18.38
N VAL A 39 -6.32 13.56 18.43
CA VAL A 39 -5.90 14.30 17.24
C VAL A 39 -4.38 14.31 17.16
N LEU A 40 -3.83 13.59 16.20
CA LEU A 40 -2.40 13.51 15.92
C LEU A 40 -1.98 14.70 15.04
N LEU A 41 -1.26 15.67 15.61
CA LEU A 41 -0.78 16.86 14.90
C LEU A 41 0.69 17.15 15.21
N ASP A 42 1.47 17.33 14.14
CA ASP A 42 2.92 17.60 14.14
C ASP A 42 3.34 18.68 15.15
N ARG A 43 2.64 19.82 15.15
CA ARG A 43 2.98 20.99 15.95
C ARG A 43 2.79 20.80 17.45
N ALA A 44 1.92 19.89 17.86
CA ALA A 44 1.58 19.69 19.27
C ALA A 44 2.46 18.62 19.94
N LEU A 45 3.05 17.72 19.16
CA LEU A 45 3.62 16.45 19.64
C LEU A 45 5.08 16.22 19.20
N LEU A 46 5.70 17.21 18.54
CA LEU A 46 7.10 17.16 18.12
C LEU A 46 7.92 18.26 18.78
N ASP A 47 9.01 17.86 19.44
CA ASP A 47 9.99 18.77 20.02
C ASP A 47 11.11 19.09 19.01
N PRO A 48 11.72 20.29 19.07
CA PRO A 48 12.89 20.60 18.24
C PRO A 48 14.03 19.58 18.46
N GLY A 49 14.43 18.89 17.39
CA GLY A 49 15.44 17.83 17.44
C GLY A 49 14.88 16.42 17.25
N ASP A 50 13.56 16.26 17.30
CA ASP A 50 12.91 14.99 17.01
C ASP A 50 13.19 14.50 15.58
N SER A 51 13.27 13.18 15.42
CA SER A 51 13.17 12.51 14.11
C SER A 51 11.72 12.54 13.61
N TRP A 52 11.19 13.74 13.40
CA TRP A 52 9.78 13.99 13.10
C TRP A 52 9.20 13.21 11.91
N PRO A 53 9.92 12.94 10.79
CA PRO A 53 9.35 12.18 9.67
C PRO A 53 8.92 10.78 10.12
N ILE A 54 9.59 10.25 11.13
CA ILE A 54 9.34 8.94 11.65
C ILE A 54 8.07 8.91 12.49
N LYS A 55 7.92 9.83 13.44
CA LYS A 55 6.72 9.95 14.26
C LYS A 55 5.47 10.17 13.39
N LEU A 56 5.53 11.06 12.39
CA LEU A 56 4.40 11.34 11.50
C LEU A 56 3.90 10.11 10.75
N LEU A 57 4.80 9.41 10.07
CA LEU A 57 4.43 8.22 9.31
C LEU A 57 3.91 7.08 10.21
N ARG A 58 4.31 7.02 11.49
CA ARG A 58 3.69 6.11 12.47
C ARG A 58 2.24 6.53 12.72
N TRP A 59 1.98 7.81 12.98
CA TRP A 59 0.62 8.32 13.13
C TRP A 59 -0.24 8.07 11.89
N LEU A 60 0.32 8.17 10.68
CA LEU A 60 -0.39 7.83 9.45
C LEU A 60 -0.70 6.34 9.33
N GLY A 61 0.05 5.46 9.99
CA GLY A 61 -0.22 4.02 10.06
C GLY A 61 -1.20 3.63 11.17
N ASP A 62 -1.22 4.40 12.27
CA ASP A 62 -1.98 4.08 13.48
C ASP A 62 -3.36 4.76 13.52
N CYS A 63 -3.58 5.84 12.75
CA CYS A 63 -4.86 6.57 12.82
C CYS A 63 -6.05 5.76 12.26
N ASP A 64 -7.26 6.07 12.73
CA ASP A 64 -8.52 5.48 12.23
C ASP A 64 -9.14 6.27 11.06
N GLY A 65 -8.66 7.49 10.85
CA GLY A 65 -9.06 8.34 9.74
C GLY A 65 -8.15 9.57 9.62
N ALA A 66 -8.31 10.32 8.54
CA ALA A 66 -7.46 11.46 8.25
C ALA A 66 -8.16 12.57 7.47
N VAL A 67 -7.67 13.79 7.67
CA VAL A 67 -8.07 14.98 6.92
C VAL A 67 -6.89 15.46 6.08
N LEU A 68 -7.07 15.54 4.76
CA LEU A 68 -6.06 16.08 3.84
C LEU A 68 -6.41 17.53 3.50
N LEU A 69 -5.68 18.48 4.08
CA LEU A 69 -5.85 19.92 3.79
C LEU A 69 -5.00 20.32 2.57
N LEU A 70 -5.62 20.40 1.40
CA LEU A 70 -4.94 20.55 0.11
C LEU A 70 -5.07 21.98 -0.42
N SER A 71 -3.97 22.73 -0.36
CA SER A 71 -3.80 24.06 -0.96
C SER A 71 -2.80 24.02 -2.12
N GLU A 72 -2.70 25.09 -2.90
CA GLU A 72 -1.68 25.22 -3.97
C GLU A 72 -0.24 25.01 -3.47
N ASP A 73 0.06 25.41 -2.23
CA ASP A 73 1.39 25.22 -1.64
C ASP A 73 1.59 23.78 -1.16
N ALA A 74 0.51 23.13 -0.67
CA ALA A 74 0.57 21.78 -0.13
C ALA A 74 0.81 20.73 -1.23
N ILE A 75 0.13 20.84 -2.37
CA ILE A 75 0.26 19.85 -3.47
C ILE A 75 1.65 19.84 -4.12
N LYS A 76 2.42 20.93 -4.00
CA LYS A 76 3.81 20.99 -4.48
C LYS A 76 4.81 20.32 -3.54
N SER A 77 4.36 19.94 -2.34
CA SER A 77 5.21 19.29 -1.34
C SER A 77 5.27 17.79 -1.62
N LYS A 78 6.48 17.29 -1.93
CA LYS A 78 6.74 15.84 -2.03
C LYS A 78 6.37 15.10 -0.75
N TRP A 79 6.48 15.78 0.40
CA TRP A 79 6.11 15.19 1.69
C TRP A 79 4.60 14.98 1.77
N VAL A 80 3.79 15.99 1.43
CA VAL A 80 2.32 15.88 1.41
C VAL A 80 1.87 14.80 0.42
N LEU A 81 2.51 14.70 -0.75
CA LEU A 81 2.24 13.63 -1.71
C LEU A 81 2.48 12.23 -1.11
N GLN A 82 3.59 12.04 -0.39
CA GLN A 82 3.89 10.79 0.30
C GLN A 82 2.85 10.47 1.39
N GLU A 83 2.50 11.45 2.22
CA GLU A 83 1.50 11.27 3.29
C GLU A 83 0.12 10.94 2.70
N ALA A 84 -0.29 11.67 1.66
CA ALA A 84 -1.53 11.40 0.94
C ALA A 84 -1.54 10.00 0.32
N THR A 85 -0.40 9.55 -0.22
CA THR A 85 -0.26 8.19 -0.78
C THR A 85 -0.52 7.11 0.27
N VAL A 86 0.04 7.26 1.47
CA VAL A 86 -0.20 6.31 2.58
C VAL A 86 -1.67 6.32 2.97
N LEU A 87 -2.27 7.51 3.12
CA LEU A 87 -3.66 7.65 3.57
C LEU A 87 -4.68 7.13 2.54
N THR A 88 -4.47 7.39 1.24
CA THR A 88 -5.36 6.87 0.19
C THR A 88 -5.21 5.37 0.02
N TRP A 89 -3.99 4.84 0.16
CA TRP A 89 -3.78 3.39 0.18
C TRP A 89 -4.47 2.73 1.38
N ARG A 90 -4.38 3.30 2.59
CA ARG A 90 -5.11 2.79 3.75
C ARG A 90 -6.62 2.81 3.53
N ARG A 91 -7.17 3.89 2.95
CA ARG A 91 -8.58 3.94 2.54
C ARG A 91 -8.96 2.81 1.57
N ARG A 92 -8.09 2.47 0.62
CA ARG A 92 -8.36 1.38 -0.34
C ARG A 92 -8.40 0.01 0.34
N LEU A 93 -7.52 -0.22 1.32
CA LEU A 93 -7.49 -1.47 2.08
C LEU A 93 -8.59 -1.59 3.13
N ARG A 94 -9.24 -0.48 3.49
CA ARG A 94 -10.19 -0.40 4.59
C ARG A 94 -11.41 0.42 4.22
N GLU A 95 -12.53 -0.23 4.00
CA GLU A 95 -13.80 0.44 3.71
C GLU A 95 -14.22 1.40 4.85
N ASP A 96 -13.88 1.06 6.10
CA ASP A 96 -14.19 1.85 7.28
C ASP A 96 -13.25 3.06 7.50
N PHE A 97 -12.10 3.12 6.80
CA PHE A 97 -11.12 4.18 7.01
C PHE A 97 -11.60 5.51 6.42
N LYS A 98 -11.87 6.47 7.31
CA LYS A 98 -12.42 7.77 6.92
C LYS A 98 -11.33 8.73 6.46
N LEU A 99 -11.22 8.91 5.14
CA LEU A 99 -10.41 9.96 4.53
C LEU A 99 -11.29 11.11 4.01
N ILE A 100 -11.04 12.33 4.47
CA ILE A 100 -11.72 13.55 4.00
C ILE A 100 -10.70 14.51 3.37
N PRO A 101 -10.61 14.58 2.04
CA PRO A 101 -9.87 15.65 1.36
C PRO A 101 -10.61 16.98 1.50
N ALA A 102 -9.88 18.06 1.73
CA ALA A 102 -10.41 19.42 1.74
C ALA A 102 -9.63 20.27 0.74
N LEU A 103 -10.30 20.71 -0.33
CA LEU A 103 -9.70 21.53 -1.38
C LEU A 103 -9.83 23.01 -1.02
N LEU A 104 -8.70 23.70 -0.87
CA LEU A 104 -8.65 25.04 -0.29
C LEU A 104 -8.31 26.09 -1.36
N GLY A 105 -8.97 27.26 -1.28
CA GLY A 105 -8.68 28.40 -2.15
C GLY A 105 -9.02 28.18 -3.62
N GLY A 106 -10.12 27.47 -3.90
CA GLY A 106 -10.57 27.22 -5.28
C GLY A 106 -9.74 26.18 -6.03
N LEU A 107 -8.89 25.41 -5.33
CA LEU A 107 -8.08 24.34 -5.94
C LEU A 107 -8.96 23.34 -6.68
N GLN A 108 -8.62 23.08 -7.95
CA GLN A 108 -9.32 22.12 -8.83
C GLN A 108 -8.55 20.81 -8.95
N PHE A 109 -9.24 19.72 -9.29
CA PHE A 109 -8.62 18.40 -9.44
C PHE A 109 -7.53 18.33 -10.53
N ASP A 110 -7.67 19.07 -11.62
CA ASP A 110 -6.63 19.13 -12.67
C ASP A 110 -5.27 19.60 -12.13
N ALA A 111 -5.28 20.49 -11.13
CA ALA A 111 -4.05 20.94 -10.48
C ALA A 111 -3.42 19.84 -9.60
N LEU A 112 -4.24 18.97 -9.00
CA LEU A 112 -3.76 17.80 -8.27
C LEU A 112 -3.08 16.80 -9.22
N GLU A 113 -3.72 16.54 -10.37
CA GLU A 113 -3.18 15.63 -11.38
C GLU A 113 -1.81 16.11 -11.88
N ALA A 114 -1.68 17.41 -12.18
CA ALA A 114 -0.44 18.03 -12.62
C ALA A 114 0.72 17.90 -11.61
N GLU A 115 0.41 17.79 -10.31
CA GLU A 115 1.39 17.66 -9.22
C GLU A 115 1.57 16.19 -8.77
N GLY A 116 1.05 15.22 -9.53
CA GLY A 116 1.28 13.79 -9.30
C GLY A 116 0.29 13.10 -8.36
N PHE A 117 -0.79 13.76 -7.96
CA PHE A 117 -1.86 13.14 -7.15
C PHE A 117 -2.83 12.29 -7.98
N GLY A 118 -2.73 12.30 -9.31
CA GLY A 118 -3.62 11.55 -10.21
C GLY A 118 -3.79 10.07 -9.83
N PRO A 119 -2.70 9.30 -9.62
CA PRO A 119 -2.78 7.89 -9.22
C PRO A 119 -3.47 7.63 -7.87
N LEU A 120 -3.58 8.66 -7.04
CA LEU A 120 -4.21 8.56 -5.72
C LEU A 120 -5.74 8.64 -5.78
N GLN A 121 -6.32 8.95 -6.95
CA GLN A 121 -7.77 9.03 -7.18
C GLN A 121 -8.51 9.87 -6.12
N VAL A 122 -7.88 10.96 -5.65
CA VAL A 122 -8.49 11.84 -4.62
C VAL A 122 -9.81 12.45 -5.11
N ASN A 123 -9.99 12.55 -6.43
CA ASN A 123 -11.21 12.99 -7.10
C ASN A 123 -12.39 12.02 -6.97
N GLU A 124 -12.15 10.74 -6.69
CA GLU A 124 -13.20 9.76 -6.42
C GLU A 124 -13.74 9.88 -4.98
N ILE A 125 -13.02 10.62 -4.12
CA ILE A 125 -13.44 10.91 -2.76
C ILE A 125 -14.15 12.27 -2.75
N GLN A 126 -15.37 12.30 -2.21
CA GLN A 126 -16.10 13.56 -2.05
C GLN A 126 -15.30 14.51 -1.13
N ALA A 127 -14.71 15.54 -1.75
CA ALA A 127 -13.93 16.54 -1.03
C ALA A 127 -14.83 17.55 -0.30
N ALA A 128 -14.42 17.93 0.90
CA ALA A 128 -14.98 19.07 1.60
C ALA A 128 -14.52 20.37 0.93
N LYS A 129 -15.48 21.19 0.51
CA LYS A 129 -15.23 22.51 -0.07
C LYS A 129 -16.39 23.44 0.26
N ILE A 130 -16.11 24.73 0.34
CA ILE A 130 -17.15 25.75 0.36
C ILE A 130 -17.49 26.08 -1.10
N GLU A 131 -18.77 26.05 -1.45
CA GLU A 131 -19.24 26.39 -2.80
C GLU A 131 -19.18 27.91 -3.04
N GLY A 132 -18.83 28.32 -4.27
CA GLY A 132 -18.75 29.72 -4.69
C GLY A 132 -17.33 30.23 -4.87
N GLU A 133 -17.20 31.53 -5.17
CA GLU A 133 -15.91 32.21 -5.15
C GLU A 133 -15.36 32.24 -3.71
N THR A 134 -14.34 31.43 -3.44
CA THR A 134 -13.72 31.37 -2.11
C THR A 134 -12.92 32.65 -1.83
N GLU A 135 -13.50 33.56 -1.07
CA GLU A 135 -12.79 34.71 -0.48
C GLU A 135 -11.80 34.27 0.61
N MET A 136 -11.84 32.99 1.01
CA MET A 136 -11.03 32.40 2.07
C MET A 136 -11.16 33.24 3.33
N THR A 137 -12.38 33.38 3.85
CA THR A 137 -12.64 34.16 5.06
C THR A 137 -12.47 33.32 6.31
N ARG A 138 -12.33 33.99 7.47
CA ARG A 138 -12.33 33.29 8.77
C ARG A 138 -13.63 32.49 8.99
N ALA A 139 -14.77 33.05 8.60
CA ALA A 139 -16.07 32.39 8.74
C ALA A 139 -16.16 31.11 7.90
N GLU A 140 -15.65 31.15 6.65
CA GLU A 140 -15.55 29.98 5.78
C GLU A 140 -14.65 28.89 6.38
N ALA A 141 -13.49 29.25 6.93
CA ALA A 141 -12.59 28.29 7.57
C ALA A 141 -13.29 27.57 8.74
N LEU A 142 -14.03 28.30 9.56
CA LEU A 142 -14.79 27.73 10.69
C LEU A 142 -15.94 26.82 10.21
N ALA A 143 -16.66 27.24 9.16
CA ALA A 143 -17.73 26.45 8.57
C ALA A 143 -17.21 25.15 7.94
N LEU A 144 -16.09 25.22 7.22
CA LEU A 144 -15.42 24.07 6.63
C LEU A 144 -14.90 23.10 7.71
N ALA A 145 -14.32 23.63 8.80
CA ALA A 145 -13.90 22.81 9.94
C ALA A 145 -15.08 22.03 10.55
N ALA A 146 -16.22 22.71 10.76
CA ALA A 146 -17.42 22.07 11.29
C ALA A 146 -18.00 21.00 10.34
N MET A 147 -17.99 21.25 9.03
CA MET A 147 -18.41 20.28 8.01
C MET A 147 -17.54 19.02 8.05
N ILE A 148 -16.21 19.19 8.07
CA ILE A 148 -15.25 18.08 8.13
C ILE A 148 -15.42 17.32 9.46
N ALA A 149 -15.48 18.01 10.60
CA ALA A 149 -15.63 17.39 11.92
C ALA A 149 -16.92 16.57 12.03
N LYS A 150 -18.03 17.04 11.43
CA LYS A 150 -19.27 16.27 11.34
C LYS A 150 -19.07 14.93 10.61
N GLY A 151 -18.21 14.90 9.60
CA GLY A 151 -17.85 13.68 8.86
C GLY A 151 -17.19 12.60 9.72
N PHE A 152 -16.63 12.95 10.88
CA PHE A 152 -16.01 12.04 11.85
C PHE A 152 -16.94 11.64 13.00
N SER A 153 -18.14 12.22 13.11
CA SER A 153 -19.07 11.93 14.22
C SER A 153 -19.55 10.47 14.28
N GLN A 154 -19.42 9.72 13.19
CA GLN A 154 -19.80 8.31 13.07
C GLN A 154 -18.58 7.39 12.93
N LEU A 155 -17.36 7.91 13.12
CA LEU A 155 -16.18 7.06 13.10
C LEU A 155 -16.26 6.14 14.31
N ALA A 156 -16.59 4.87 14.06
CA ALA A 156 -16.41 3.84 15.08
C ALA A 156 -14.91 3.66 15.29
N ALA A 157 -14.49 3.39 16.53
CA ALA A 157 -13.18 2.81 16.75
C ALA A 157 -13.10 1.56 15.87
N ALA A 158 -12.04 1.44 15.06
CA ALA A 158 -11.86 0.32 14.17
C ALA A 158 -11.90 -0.98 14.99
N ASN A 159 -13.00 -1.73 14.85
CA ASN A 159 -13.14 -3.03 15.52
C ASN A 159 -12.46 -4.15 14.74
N GLU A 160 -12.02 -3.89 13.51
CA GLU A 160 -11.40 -4.86 12.64
C GLU A 160 -9.89 -4.63 12.56
N GLN A 161 -9.13 -5.66 12.91
CA GLN A 161 -7.70 -5.73 12.63
C GLN A 161 -7.51 -5.63 11.11
N ASN A 162 -6.92 -4.53 10.66
CA ASN A 162 -6.64 -4.34 9.24
C ASN A 162 -5.36 -5.09 8.82
N ASP A 163 -5.24 -5.44 7.53
CA ASP A 163 -4.12 -6.23 7.00
C ASP A 163 -2.74 -5.62 7.32
N MET A 164 -2.61 -4.29 7.31
CA MET A 164 -1.36 -3.62 7.70
C MET A 164 -1.03 -3.82 9.18
N GLN A 165 -2.02 -3.71 10.05
CA GLN A 165 -1.87 -3.94 11.48
C GLN A 165 -1.54 -5.40 11.74
N LEU A 166 -2.19 -6.35 11.05
CA LEU A 166 -1.84 -7.77 11.12
C LEU A 166 -0.41 -8.02 10.65
N TRP A 167 0.04 -7.38 9.57
CA TRP A 167 1.44 -7.48 9.10
C TRP A 167 2.42 -6.99 10.16
N LEU A 168 2.13 -5.83 10.74
CA LEU A 168 2.91 -5.23 11.82
C LEU A 168 2.95 -6.14 13.05
N GLU A 169 1.80 -6.66 13.49
CA GLU A 169 1.66 -7.56 14.62
C GLU A 169 2.41 -8.88 14.37
N HIS A 170 2.39 -9.43 13.16
CA HIS A 170 3.16 -10.63 12.81
C HIS A 170 4.67 -10.39 12.84
N VAL A 171 5.15 -9.27 12.28
CA VAL A 171 6.56 -8.88 12.35
C VAL A 171 6.97 -8.68 13.80
N ALA A 172 6.17 -7.96 14.59
CA ALA A 172 6.40 -7.73 16.00
C ALA A 172 6.40 -9.04 16.81
N ALA A 173 5.49 -9.97 16.52
CA ALA A 173 5.43 -11.27 17.17
C ALA A 173 6.72 -12.08 16.94
N ILE A 174 7.25 -12.09 15.71
CA ILE A 174 8.53 -12.74 15.42
C ILE A 174 9.68 -12.06 16.20
N LEU A 175 9.72 -10.73 16.21
CA LEU A 175 10.74 -9.96 16.92
C LEU A 175 10.66 -10.11 18.44
N SER A 176 9.46 -10.35 18.98
CA SER A 176 9.24 -10.57 20.42
C SER A 176 9.90 -11.86 20.95
N GLY A 177 10.24 -12.80 20.06
CA GLY A 177 11.05 -13.98 20.41
C GLY A 177 12.51 -13.65 20.78
N ILE A 178 12.98 -12.42 20.54
CA ILE A 178 14.30 -11.95 20.98
C ILE A 178 14.20 -11.41 22.41
N GLU A 179 14.44 -12.27 23.41
CA GLU A 179 14.34 -11.90 24.83
C GLU A 179 15.35 -10.82 25.28
N ASP A 180 16.53 -10.76 24.65
CA ASP A 180 17.55 -9.76 24.99
C ASP A 180 17.29 -8.44 24.24
N GLU A 181 16.76 -7.46 24.97
CA GLU A 181 16.54 -6.09 24.47
C GLU A 181 17.80 -5.47 23.87
N LYS A 182 19.01 -5.83 24.34
CA LYS A 182 20.26 -5.33 23.76
C LYS A 182 20.54 -5.91 22.39
N ILE A 183 20.06 -7.12 22.08
CA ILE A 183 20.17 -7.70 20.75
C ILE A 183 19.17 -7.00 19.83
N LEU A 184 17.90 -6.89 20.25
CA LEU A 184 16.87 -6.20 19.47
C LEU A 184 17.25 -4.73 19.19
N GLY A 185 17.80 -4.04 20.19
CA GLY A 185 18.27 -2.66 20.07
C GLY A 185 19.41 -2.45 19.08
N ARG A 186 20.07 -3.52 18.58
CA ARG A 186 21.06 -3.40 17.48
C ARG A 186 20.41 -3.00 16.16
N ALA A 187 19.11 -3.27 15.98
CA ALA A 187 18.34 -2.80 14.82
C ALA A 187 18.13 -1.28 14.81
N CYS A 188 18.24 -0.60 15.96
CA CYS A 188 17.97 0.84 16.06
C CYS A 188 18.87 1.68 15.16
N LYS A 189 20.16 1.36 15.08
CA LYS A 189 21.10 2.15 14.27
C LYS A 189 20.82 2.03 12.77
N PRO A 190 20.70 0.84 12.16
CA PRO A 190 20.33 0.71 10.74
C PRO A 190 18.98 1.33 10.38
N LEU A 191 18.01 1.25 11.30
CA LEU A 191 16.65 1.77 11.11
C LEU A 191 16.49 3.25 11.45
N HIS A 192 17.56 3.90 11.95
CA HIS A 192 17.52 5.27 12.46
C HIS A 192 16.45 5.49 13.55
N ILE A 193 16.25 4.52 14.43
CA ILE A 193 15.45 4.67 15.65
C ILE A 193 16.23 5.55 16.62
N SER A 194 15.66 6.72 16.98
CA SER A 194 16.29 7.63 17.94
C SER A 194 16.26 7.05 19.36
N ALA A 195 17.15 7.53 20.23
CA ALA A 195 17.15 7.10 21.63
C ALA A 195 15.84 7.51 22.34
N ASP A 196 15.27 8.65 21.95
CA ASP A 196 14.02 9.15 22.51
C ASP A 196 12.83 8.30 22.06
N ASP A 197 12.73 7.96 20.77
CA ASP A 197 11.69 7.04 20.28
C ASP A 197 11.84 5.67 20.93
N TRP A 198 13.08 5.17 21.02
CA TRP A 198 13.36 3.92 21.72
C TRP A 198 12.91 4.00 23.17
N ALA A 199 13.19 5.08 23.90
CA ALA A 199 12.79 5.20 25.30
C ALA A 199 11.28 5.40 25.47
N HIS A 200 10.62 6.08 24.52
CA HIS A 200 9.23 6.51 24.61
C HIS A 200 8.23 5.35 24.52
N TYR A 201 8.47 4.39 23.62
CA TYR A 201 7.53 3.28 23.40
C TYR A 201 7.93 2.01 24.16
N PRO A 202 7.12 1.53 25.12
CA PRO A 202 7.51 0.39 25.96
C PRO A 202 7.61 -0.93 25.18
N ASP A 203 6.84 -1.08 24.10
CA ASP A 203 6.91 -2.26 23.23
C ASP A 203 8.03 -2.10 22.19
N ARG A 204 9.18 -2.72 22.49
CA ARG A 204 10.38 -2.67 21.65
C ARG A 204 10.20 -3.43 20.35
N ALA A 205 9.57 -4.60 20.38
CA ALA A 205 9.39 -5.43 19.20
C ALA A 205 8.46 -4.75 18.19
N LEU A 206 7.34 -4.21 18.68
CA LEU A 206 6.41 -3.43 17.86
C LEU A 206 7.08 -2.15 17.32
N THR A 207 7.90 -1.49 18.12
CA THR A 207 8.65 -0.31 17.66
C THR A 207 9.61 -0.68 16.54
N VAL A 208 10.40 -1.75 16.67
CA VAL A 208 11.28 -2.20 15.56
C VAL A 208 10.48 -2.61 14.34
N ALA A 209 9.36 -3.33 14.52
CA ALA A 209 8.48 -3.76 13.43
C ALA A 209 7.97 -2.57 12.60
N HIS A 210 7.49 -1.51 13.27
CA HIS A 210 7.06 -0.27 12.59
C HIS A 210 8.15 0.32 11.72
N TYR A 211 9.39 0.37 12.23
CA TYR A 211 10.49 0.96 11.47
C TYR A 211 10.94 0.04 10.35
N MET A 212 10.94 -1.28 10.54
CA MET A 212 11.26 -2.24 9.49
C MET A 212 10.28 -2.14 8.31
N LEU A 213 8.97 -2.12 8.56
CA LEU A 213 7.94 -2.02 7.51
C LEU A 213 7.97 -0.72 6.69
N ARG A 214 8.79 0.23 7.10
CA ARG A 214 8.94 1.55 6.48
C ARG A 214 10.33 1.81 5.92
N ALA A 215 11.32 1.09 6.45
CA ALA A 215 12.69 1.21 6.03
C ALA A 215 12.85 0.69 4.59
N ASP A 216 13.83 1.24 3.88
CA ASP A 216 14.17 0.68 2.58
C ASP A 216 14.80 -0.71 2.72
N LEU A 217 14.96 -1.42 1.60
CA LEU A 217 15.49 -2.79 1.60
C LEU A 217 16.92 -2.87 2.16
N ARG A 218 17.73 -1.81 2.01
CA ARG A 218 19.11 -1.78 2.51
C ARG A 218 19.11 -1.68 4.04
N GLN A 219 18.34 -0.75 4.58
CA GLN A 219 18.18 -0.57 6.02
C GLN A 219 17.61 -1.85 6.67
N ASN A 220 16.60 -2.46 6.07
CA ASN A 220 16.03 -3.73 6.54
C ASN A 220 17.05 -4.86 6.54
N ARG A 221 17.86 -4.99 5.48
CA ARG A 221 18.94 -5.98 5.44
C ARG A 221 19.96 -5.75 6.55
N GLU A 222 20.42 -4.52 6.74
CA GLU A 222 21.39 -4.16 7.78
C GLU A 222 20.80 -4.40 9.19
N ALA A 223 19.51 -4.13 9.40
CA ALA A 223 18.80 -4.43 10.64
C ALA A 223 18.69 -5.93 10.89
N LEU A 224 18.28 -6.72 9.88
CA LEU A 224 18.18 -8.18 9.95
C LEU A 224 19.52 -8.82 10.29
N GLU A 225 20.62 -8.38 9.68
CA GLU A 225 21.96 -8.88 10.01
C GLU A 225 22.36 -8.56 11.45
N ALA A 226 22.01 -7.36 11.94
CA ALA A 226 22.32 -6.94 13.30
C ALA A 226 21.62 -7.79 14.37
N ILE A 227 20.45 -8.34 14.05
CA ILE A 227 19.62 -9.14 14.97
C ILE A 227 19.57 -10.64 14.62
N LYS A 228 20.18 -11.08 13.51
CA LYS A 228 20.15 -12.45 12.98
C LYS A 228 20.46 -13.50 14.04
N GLY A 229 21.52 -13.28 14.82
CA GLY A 229 21.94 -14.21 15.88
C GLY A 229 20.91 -14.37 17.01
N GLY A 230 20.14 -13.32 17.32
CA GLY A 230 19.07 -13.39 18.32
C GLY A 230 17.87 -14.18 17.82
N ILE A 231 17.44 -13.92 16.58
CA ILE A 231 16.28 -14.62 15.99
C ILE A 231 16.61 -16.10 15.76
N ILE A 232 17.76 -16.42 15.16
CA ILE A 232 18.12 -17.82 14.86
C ILE A 232 18.32 -18.66 16.13
N ALA A 233 18.81 -18.05 17.22
CA ALA A 233 18.91 -18.74 18.51
C ALA A 233 17.53 -19.18 19.04
N HIS A 234 16.47 -18.45 18.69
CA HIS A 234 15.09 -18.80 19.03
C HIS A 234 14.46 -19.73 17.98
N SER A 235 14.46 -19.33 16.71
CA SER A 235 13.90 -20.11 15.60
C SER A 235 14.47 -19.66 14.25
N ARG A 236 15.09 -20.60 13.53
CA ARG A 236 15.53 -20.38 12.15
C ARG A 236 14.35 -20.11 11.22
N GLU A 237 13.24 -20.81 11.42
CA GLU A 237 12.01 -20.61 10.65
C GLU A 237 11.44 -19.20 10.84
N ALA A 238 11.51 -18.66 12.07
CA ALA A 238 11.10 -17.29 12.35
C ALA A 238 11.95 -16.27 11.59
N PHE A 239 13.27 -16.49 11.47
CA PHE A 239 14.13 -15.63 10.66
C PHE A 239 13.74 -15.66 9.17
N VAL A 240 13.48 -16.85 8.61
CA VAL A 240 13.03 -16.98 7.21
C VAL A 240 11.68 -16.31 7.01
N SER A 241 10.74 -16.51 7.93
CA SER A 241 9.42 -15.88 7.91
C SER A 241 9.53 -14.35 7.94
N LEU A 242 10.32 -13.80 8.85
CA LEU A 242 10.56 -12.35 8.93
C LEU A 242 11.19 -11.81 7.64
N ALA A 243 12.22 -12.48 7.10
CA ALA A 243 12.85 -12.05 5.87
C ALA A 243 11.84 -12.03 4.71
N ASN A 244 11.00 -13.07 4.59
CA ASN A 244 9.95 -13.14 3.58
C ASN A 244 8.90 -12.04 3.75
N MET A 245 8.49 -11.72 4.99
CA MET A 245 7.57 -10.62 5.27
C MET A 245 8.16 -9.25 4.94
N LEU A 246 9.48 -9.06 5.00
CA LEU A 246 10.12 -7.78 4.68
C LEU A 246 10.51 -7.66 3.20
N MET A 247 10.50 -8.77 2.45
CA MET A 247 10.85 -8.76 1.02
C MET A 247 10.01 -7.77 0.20
N PRO A 248 8.67 -7.72 0.32
CA PRO A 248 7.84 -6.84 -0.52
C PRO A 248 8.12 -5.34 -0.38
N LEU A 249 8.83 -4.90 0.66
CA LEU A 249 9.05 -3.49 0.98
C LEU A 249 9.94 -2.75 -0.04
N TRP A 250 10.64 -3.47 -0.92
CA TRP A 250 11.36 -2.82 -2.03
C TRP A 250 10.42 -2.29 -3.11
N VAL A 251 9.20 -2.81 -3.17
CA VAL A 251 8.18 -2.34 -4.11
C VAL A 251 7.61 -1.02 -3.57
N ASP A 252 7.69 0.00 -4.41
CA ASP A 252 7.07 1.29 -4.12
C ASP A 252 5.55 1.11 -3.91
N PRO A 253 4.96 1.62 -2.81
CA PRO A 253 3.54 1.47 -2.54
C PRO A 253 2.65 1.95 -3.68
N SER A 254 2.99 3.06 -4.36
CA SER A 254 2.18 3.58 -5.46
C SER A 254 2.19 2.66 -6.68
N ALA A 255 3.30 1.93 -6.90
CA ALA A 255 3.38 0.93 -7.95
C ALA A 255 2.54 -0.32 -7.61
N ALA A 256 2.50 -0.73 -6.35
CA ALA A 256 1.70 -1.88 -5.91
C ALA A 256 0.20 -1.54 -5.78
N ALA A 257 -0.16 -0.28 -5.53
CA ALA A 257 -1.52 0.13 -5.19
C ALA A 257 -2.58 -0.22 -6.24
N ALA A 258 -2.20 -0.37 -7.51
CA ALA A 258 -3.12 -0.81 -8.56
C ALA A 258 -3.57 -2.28 -8.41
N LEU A 259 -2.77 -3.14 -7.76
CA LEU A 259 -3.12 -4.53 -7.47
C LEU A 259 -3.99 -4.68 -6.22
N ALA A 260 -4.14 -3.61 -5.43
CA ALA A 260 -5.03 -3.59 -4.27
C ALA A 260 -6.49 -3.33 -4.68
N GLU A 261 -6.76 -3.10 -5.98
CA GLU A 261 -8.11 -3.02 -6.50
C GLU A 261 -8.66 -4.45 -6.66
N PRO A 262 -9.74 -4.82 -5.95
CA PRO A 262 -10.34 -6.13 -6.15
C PRO A 262 -10.91 -6.22 -7.58
N PRO A 263 -10.88 -7.41 -8.21
CA PRO A 263 -11.56 -7.64 -9.47
C PRO A 263 -13.03 -7.26 -9.34
N GLN A 264 -13.48 -6.32 -10.16
CA GLN A 264 -14.89 -5.96 -10.25
C GLN A 264 -15.64 -7.18 -10.77
N LYS A 265 -16.75 -7.57 -10.13
CA LYS A 265 -17.51 -8.79 -10.51
C LYS A 265 -17.90 -8.84 -11.99
N GLU A 266 -18.03 -7.69 -12.64
CA GLU A 266 -18.43 -7.56 -14.04
C GLU A 266 -17.24 -7.61 -15.02
N HIS A 267 -16.01 -7.46 -14.52
CA HIS A 267 -14.81 -7.34 -15.33
C HIS A 267 -13.68 -8.19 -14.74
N TRP A 268 -13.22 -9.17 -15.51
CA TRP A 268 -11.93 -9.82 -15.22
C TRP A 268 -10.83 -8.74 -15.15
N GLN A 269 -9.71 -8.99 -14.49
CA GLN A 269 -8.61 -8.02 -14.41
C GLN A 269 -7.28 -8.71 -14.71
N ALA A 270 -6.49 -8.08 -15.58
CA ALA A 270 -5.11 -8.46 -15.83
C ALA A 270 -4.19 -7.27 -15.62
N TYR A 271 -3.01 -7.54 -15.10
CA TYR A 271 -1.97 -6.55 -14.86
C TYR A 271 -0.71 -6.95 -15.60
N ALA A 272 -0.03 -5.99 -16.23
CA ALA A 272 1.31 -6.20 -16.76
C ALA A 272 2.33 -5.53 -15.85
N ILE A 273 3.35 -6.27 -15.40
CA ILE A 273 4.45 -5.76 -14.55
C ILE A 273 5.78 -5.86 -15.31
N ASN A 274 6.65 -4.86 -15.13
CA ASN A 274 7.99 -4.80 -15.71
C ASN A 274 8.96 -5.77 -15.03
N THR A 275 8.69 -7.06 -15.11
CA THR A 275 9.60 -8.09 -14.62
C THR A 275 9.36 -9.39 -15.38
N ASP A 276 10.43 -10.15 -15.55
CA ASP A 276 10.50 -11.52 -16.07
C ASP A 276 10.48 -12.56 -14.92
N ASN A 277 10.38 -12.10 -13.67
CA ASN A 277 10.57 -12.92 -12.49
C ASN A 277 9.26 -12.97 -11.68
N SER A 278 8.63 -14.13 -11.69
CA SER A 278 7.41 -14.45 -10.93
C SER A 278 7.52 -14.11 -9.44
N ALA A 279 8.69 -14.36 -8.83
CA ALA A 279 8.91 -14.02 -7.43
C ALA A 279 8.93 -12.51 -7.18
N LEU A 280 9.29 -11.67 -8.17
CA LEU A 280 9.16 -10.22 -8.05
C LEU A 280 7.70 -9.79 -8.22
N ALA A 281 6.92 -10.41 -9.12
CA ALA A 281 5.48 -10.19 -9.21
C ALA A 281 4.74 -10.52 -7.90
N ALA A 282 5.14 -11.60 -7.23
CA ALA A 282 4.65 -11.94 -5.89
C ALA A 282 4.93 -10.81 -4.89
N ASP A 283 6.11 -10.17 -4.95
CA ASP A 283 6.46 -9.05 -4.07
C ASP A 283 5.52 -7.84 -4.32
N TYR A 284 5.11 -7.56 -5.56
CA TYR A 284 4.15 -6.49 -5.85
C TYR A 284 2.79 -6.75 -5.22
N ALA A 285 2.26 -7.95 -5.39
CA ALA A 285 0.95 -8.32 -4.88
C ALA A 285 0.96 -8.43 -3.34
N GLN A 286 2.01 -8.99 -2.74
CA GLN A 286 2.18 -8.92 -1.28
C GLN A 286 2.25 -7.48 -0.80
N ARG A 287 2.98 -6.60 -1.49
CA ARG A 287 3.07 -5.19 -1.09
C ARG A 287 1.70 -4.51 -1.15
N ALA A 288 0.91 -4.81 -2.18
CA ALA A 288 -0.42 -4.24 -2.38
C ALA A 288 -1.37 -4.58 -1.22
N TRP A 289 -1.28 -5.81 -0.70
CA TRP A 289 -2.17 -6.38 0.31
C TRP A 289 -1.55 -6.52 1.71
N CYS A 290 -0.41 -5.85 1.96
CA CYS A 290 0.29 -5.91 3.25
C CYS A 290 0.77 -7.31 3.70
N SER A 291 1.29 -8.14 2.80
CA SER A 291 1.79 -9.51 3.08
C SER A 291 0.87 -10.30 4.02
N PRO A 292 -0.39 -10.49 3.62
CA PRO A 292 -1.40 -11.06 4.49
C PRO A 292 -1.11 -12.54 4.78
N ALA A 293 -1.59 -13.07 5.90
CA ALA A 293 -1.33 -14.46 6.29
C ALA A 293 -1.81 -15.49 5.26
N TRP A 294 -2.87 -15.17 4.51
CA TRP A 294 -3.42 -16.02 3.45
C TRP A 294 -2.57 -16.02 2.17
N TRP A 295 -1.59 -15.13 2.03
CA TRP A 295 -0.78 -14.98 0.81
C TRP A 295 -0.13 -16.29 0.36
N GLY A 296 0.40 -17.07 1.31
CA GLY A 296 1.18 -18.28 1.02
C GLY A 296 0.45 -19.33 0.17
N SER A 297 -0.88 -19.27 0.11
CA SER A 297 -1.73 -20.19 -0.68
C SER A 297 -2.55 -19.48 -1.77
N ARG A 298 -2.18 -18.26 -2.17
CA ARG A 298 -2.98 -17.42 -3.09
C ARG A 298 -2.18 -16.83 -4.26
N PHE A 299 -1.01 -17.41 -4.54
CA PHE A 299 -0.17 -17.05 -5.67
C PHE A 299 0.33 -18.30 -6.38
N ILE A 300 0.07 -18.40 -7.68
CA ILE A 300 0.60 -19.46 -8.54
C ILE A 300 1.47 -18.83 -9.63
N GLU A 301 2.61 -19.46 -9.88
CA GLU A 301 3.40 -19.22 -11.08
C GLU A 301 2.96 -20.21 -12.16
N PHE A 302 2.54 -19.70 -13.32
CA PHE A 302 2.07 -20.49 -14.44
C PHE A 302 3.06 -20.37 -15.61
N ASN A 303 3.91 -21.39 -15.76
CA ASN A 303 5.01 -21.46 -16.74
C ASN A 303 4.79 -22.54 -17.82
N GLU A 304 3.57 -23.01 -17.99
CA GLU A 304 3.26 -24.02 -19.00
C GLU A 304 3.53 -23.48 -20.41
N HIS A 305 4.18 -24.28 -21.24
CA HIS A 305 4.46 -23.93 -22.64
C HIS A 305 3.17 -24.03 -23.45
N ILE A 306 2.68 -22.90 -23.98
CA ILE A 306 1.50 -22.85 -24.85
C ILE A 306 1.94 -22.95 -26.33
N GLY A 307 1.65 -24.08 -26.97
CA GLY A 307 1.75 -24.30 -28.41
C GLY A 307 0.56 -23.74 -29.21
N GLU A 308 0.58 -23.93 -30.54
CA GLU A 308 -0.48 -23.48 -31.46
C GLU A 308 -1.78 -24.29 -31.25
N GLY A 309 -2.71 -23.75 -30.42
CA GLY A 309 -4.03 -24.35 -30.15
C GLY A 309 -4.39 -24.57 -28.66
N GLN A 310 -3.60 -24.06 -27.70
CA GLN A 310 -3.61 -24.53 -26.31
C GLN A 310 -4.25 -23.58 -25.26
N ALA A 311 -5.03 -22.57 -25.65
CA ALA A 311 -5.71 -21.72 -24.66
C ALA A 311 -6.63 -22.54 -23.73
N GLU A 312 -7.40 -23.49 -24.28
CA GLU A 312 -8.25 -24.39 -23.50
C GLU A 312 -7.45 -25.35 -22.61
N GLU A 313 -6.32 -25.86 -23.11
CA GLU A 313 -5.43 -26.75 -22.33
C GLU A 313 -4.79 -26.00 -21.16
N ALA A 314 -4.35 -24.75 -21.38
CA ALA A 314 -3.79 -23.91 -20.33
C ALA A 314 -4.84 -23.53 -19.27
N VAL A 315 -6.08 -23.23 -19.69
CA VAL A 315 -7.22 -23.04 -18.77
C VAL A 315 -7.47 -24.30 -17.94
N ALA A 316 -7.45 -25.49 -18.57
CA ALA A 316 -7.63 -26.76 -17.88
C ALA A 316 -6.50 -27.03 -16.87
N ALA A 317 -5.23 -26.81 -17.26
CA ALA A 317 -4.08 -26.97 -16.38
C ALA A 317 -4.10 -26.00 -15.20
N LEU A 318 -4.56 -24.76 -15.41
CA LEU A 318 -4.72 -23.80 -14.33
C LEU A 318 -5.83 -24.21 -13.36
N ARG A 319 -6.96 -24.70 -13.87
CA ARG A 319 -8.04 -25.26 -13.03
C ARG A 319 -7.55 -26.44 -12.18
N GLU A 320 -6.77 -27.34 -12.78
CA GLU A 320 -6.17 -28.47 -12.07
C GLU A 320 -5.24 -27.98 -10.96
N SER A 321 -4.39 -26.99 -11.26
CA SER A 321 -3.47 -26.39 -10.28
C SER A 321 -4.21 -25.73 -9.11
N LEU A 322 -5.32 -25.04 -9.39
CA LEU A 322 -6.17 -24.43 -8.36
C LEU A 322 -6.84 -25.50 -7.50
N ALA A 323 -7.44 -26.52 -8.11
CA ALA A 323 -8.09 -27.59 -7.37
C ALA A 323 -7.11 -28.33 -6.45
N LEU A 324 -5.90 -28.65 -6.94
CA LEU A 324 -4.83 -29.24 -6.14
C LEU A 324 -4.41 -28.35 -4.96
N LEU A 325 -4.30 -27.04 -5.17
CA LEU A 325 -3.92 -26.09 -4.12
C LEU A 325 -4.95 -26.01 -2.98
N PHE A 326 -6.23 -26.26 -3.28
CA PHE A 326 -7.33 -26.25 -2.32
C PHE A 326 -7.82 -27.65 -1.91
N ASP A 327 -7.02 -28.68 -2.16
CA ASP A 327 -7.32 -30.09 -1.85
C ASP A 327 -8.71 -30.53 -2.37
N GLN A 328 -9.08 -30.03 -3.56
CA GLN A 328 -10.29 -30.39 -4.29
C GLN A 328 -9.93 -31.37 -5.41
N ASP A 329 -10.86 -32.26 -5.78
CA ASP A 329 -10.67 -33.14 -6.94
C ASP A 329 -10.69 -32.30 -8.24
N PRO A 330 -9.56 -32.18 -8.96
CA PRO A 330 -9.46 -31.36 -10.18
C PRO A 330 -10.36 -31.85 -11.31
N LEU A 331 -10.77 -33.13 -11.30
CA LEU A 331 -11.63 -33.72 -12.30
C LEU A 331 -13.10 -33.71 -11.90
N SER A 332 -13.42 -33.24 -10.69
CA SER A 332 -14.80 -33.17 -10.22
C SER A 332 -15.62 -32.25 -11.11
N GLN A 333 -16.66 -32.83 -11.70
CA GLN A 333 -17.70 -32.08 -12.39
C GLN A 333 -18.86 -31.74 -11.45
N ASP A 334 -18.73 -32.03 -10.15
CA ASP A 334 -19.74 -31.71 -9.16
C ASP A 334 -19.93 -30.17 -9.08
N PRO A 335 -21.14 -29.65 -9.31
CA PRO A 335 -21.43 -28.23 -9.15
C PRO A 335 -21.08 -27.70 -7.76
N VAL A 336 -21.12 -28.53 -6.72
CA VAL A 336 -20.79 -28.15 -5.34
C VAL A 336 -19.30 -27.83 -5.19
N ASP A 337 -18.41 -28.67 -5.71
CA ASP A 337 -16.96 -28.46 -5.61
C ASP A 337 -16.54 -27.19 -6.36
N LYS A 338 -17.14 -26.96 -7.54
CA LYS A 338 -16.92 -25.72 -8.31
C LYS A 338 -17.41 -24.48 -7.55
N GLU A 339 -18.55 -24.57 -6.89
CA GLU A 339 -19.10 -23.48 -6.09
C GLU A 339 -18.25 -23.21 -4.84
N VAL A 340 -17.75 -24.25 -4.16
CA VAL A 340 -16.83 -24.10 -3.03
C VAL A 340 -15.54 -23.41 -3.47
N LEU A 341 -14.94 -23.86 -4.57
CA LEU A 341 -13.72 -23.25 -5.12
C LEU A 341 -13.96 -21.79 -5.51
N ARG A 342 -15.11 -21.48 -6.12
CA ARG A 342 -15.51 -20.10 -6.43
C ARG A 342 -15.64 -19.24 -5.17
N ILE A 343 -16.34 -19.71 -4.13
CA ILE A 343 -16.45 -19.00 -2.85
C ILE A 343 -15.06 -18.75 -2.25
N VAL A 344 -14.18 -19.75 -2.30
CA VAL A 344 -12.82 -19.64 -1.78
C VAL A 344 -12.01 -18.59 -2.57
N LEU A 345 -12.09 -18.57 -3.89
CA LEU A 345 -11.43 -17.58 -4.75
C LEU A 345 -12.03 -16.17 -4.61
N GLU A 346 -13.33 -16.04 -4.35
CA GLU A 346 -14.00 -14.76 -4.14
C GLU A 346 -13.76 -14.18 -2.73
N ALA A 347 -13.42 -15.03 -1.75
CA ALA A 347 -13.19 -14.59 -0.37
C ALA A 347 -11.91 -13.73 -0.22
N HIS A 348 -10.86 -14.05 -0.99
CA HIS A 348 -9.59 -13.32 -0.97
C HIS A 348 -8.98 -13.26 -2.37
N PRO A 349 -8.28 -12.17 -2.71
CA PRO A 349 -7.58 -12.03 -3.98
C PRO A 349 -6.68 -13.24 -4.26
N PHE A 350 -6.78 -13.78 -5.47
CA PHE A 350 -5.94 -14.86 -5.95
C PHE A 350 -5.14 -14.38 -7.17
N PHE A 351 -3.84 -14.65 -7.19
CA PHE A 351 -2.94 -14.16 -8.23
C PHE A 351 -2.33 -15.30 -9.03
N VAL A 352 -2.27 -15.13 -10.35
CA VAL A 352 -1.56 -16.03 -11.25
C VAL A 352 -0.54 -15.22 -12.05
N ALA A 353 0.74 -15.48 -11.83
CA ALA A 353 1.81 -14.91 -12.63
C ALA A 353 2.04 -15.75 -13.89
N LEU A 354 1.81 -15.16 -15.05
CA LEU A 354 2.03 -15.79 -16.35
C LEU A 354 3.49 -15.63 -16.78
N GLY A 355 4.20 -16.75 -16.92
CA GLY A 355 5.62 -16.81 -17.26
C GLY A 355 6.01 -16.15 -18.59
N ASP A 356 7.30 -15.85 -18.74
CA ASP A 356 7.86 -15.18 -19.93
C ASP A 356 7.64 -15.96 -21.25
N ASP A 357 7.60 -17.29 -21.19
CA ASP A 357 7.43 -18.14 -22.37
C ASP A 357 6.05 -17.94 -23.05
N LEU A 358 5.03 -17.57 -22.26
CA LEU A 358 3.71 -17.19 -22.78
C LEU A 358 3.74 -15.88 -23.57
N ALA A 359 4.65 -14.97 -23.23
CA ALA A 359 4.76 -13.67 -23.88
C ALA A 359 5.46 -13.71 -25.24
N ALA A 360 6.01 -14.88 -25.65
CA ALA A 360 6.68 -15.04 -26.95
C ALA A 360 5.71 -14.88 -28.14
N SER A 361 4.42 -15.16 -27.96
CA SER A 361 3.38 -14.98 -28.98
C SER A 361 2.23 -14.11 -28.43
N GLN A 362 2.13 -12.87 -28.90
CA GLN A 362 1.03 -11.96 -28.53
C GLN A 362 -0.35 -12.54 -28.88
N THR A 363 -0.45 -13.32 -29.95
CA THR A 363 -1.68 -13.99 -30.36
C THR A 363 -2.09 -15.06 -29.34
N ALA A 364 -1.16 -15.94 -28.96
CA ALA A 364 -1.44 -17.01 -27.99
C ALA A 364 -1.81 -16.43 -26.62
N LEU A 365 -1.12 -15.38 -26.18
CA LEU A 365 -1.48 -14.67 -24.95
C LEU A 365 -2.88 -14.08 -25.03
N ARG A 366 -3.25 -13.43 -26.15
CA ARG A 366 -4.60 -12.87 -26.33
C ARG A 366 -5.68 -13.95 -26.29
N GLU A 367 -5.44 -15.08 -26.96
CA GLU A 367 -6.35 -16.23 -26.94
C GLU A 367 -6.51 -16.81 -25.53
N LEU A 368 -5.41 -16.97 -24.79
CA LEU A 368 -5.44 -17.40 -23.40
C LEU A 368 -6.24 -16.44 -22.53
N LEU A 369 -5.92 -15.14 -22.56
CA LEU A 369 -6.61 -14.14 -21.76
C LEU A 369 -8.10 -14.06 -22.08
N HIS A 370 -8.47 -14.24 -23.36
CA HIS A 370 -9.87 -14.34 -23.76
C HIS A 370 -10.56 -15.58 -23.18
N ALA A 371 -9.89 -16.74 -23.21
CA ALA A 371 -10.41 -17.97 -22.62
C ALA A 371 -10.56 -17.85 -21.09
N LEU A 372 -9.59 -17.25 -20.40
CA LEU A 372 -9.63 -16.97 -18.97
C LEU A 372 -10.80 -16.04 -18.60
N ALA A 373 -11.05 -15.00 -19.40
CA ALA A 373 -12.17 -14.07 -19.19
C ALA A 373 -13.56 -14.73 -19.38
N GLN A 374 -13.64 -15.77 -20.21
CA GLN A 374 -14.87 -16.54 -20.44
C GLN A 374 -15.14 -17.60 -19.37
N ASP A 375 -14.13 -17.94 -18.56
CA ASP A 375 -14.22 -18.96 -17.52
C ASP A 375 -14.82 -18.39 -16.22
N ASP A 376 -16.00 -18.88 -15.84
CA ASP A 376 -16.72 -18.40 -14.65
C ASP A 376 -15.93 -18.56 -13.35
N LEU A 377 -15.07 -19.58 -13.23
CA LEU A 377 -14.25 -19.79 -12.03
C LEU A 377 -13.06 -18.83 -12.01
N LEU A 378 -12.40 -18.66 -13.15
CA LEU A 378 -11.16 -17.88 -13.26
C LEU A 378 -11.39 -16.37 -13.33
N ARG A 379 -12.64 -15.91 -13.48
CA ARG A 379 -12.99 -14.49 -13.34
C ARG A 379 -12.68 -13.89 -11.98
N ALA A 380 -12.63 -14.71 -10.93
CA ALA A 380 -12.24 -14.27 -9.59
C ALA A 380 -10.71 -14.16 -9.40
N VAL A 381 -9.92 -14.57 -10.41
CA VAL A 381 -8.45 -14.59 -10.35
C VAL A 381 -7.89 -13.32 -11.01
N THR A 382 -6.92 -12.71 -10.34
CA THR A 382 -6.12 -11.61 -10.88
C THR A 382 -4.91 -12.15 -11.62
N PHE A 383 -4.81 -11.86 -12.92
CA PHE A 383 -3.68 -12.32 -13.73
C PHE A 383 -2.57 -11.27 -13.77
N ILE A 384 -1.33 -11.71 -13.59
CA ILE A 384 -0.14 -10.86 -13.69
C ILE A 384 0.71 -11.36 -14.86
N GLN A 385 0.73 -10.60 -15.95
CA GLN A 385 1.65 -10.81 -17.05
C GLN A 385 3.04 -10.29 -16.68
N LEU A 386 4.03 -11.18 -16.75
CA LEU A 386 5.45 -10.83 -16.70
C LEU A 386 5.83 -10.24 -18.07
N ALA A 387 6.01 -8.91 -18.14
CA ALA A 387 6.25 -8.21 -19.40
C ALA A 387 7.74 -8.00 -19.71
N GLY A 388 8.62 -8.27 -18.73
CA GLY A 388 10.03 -7.89 -18.77
C GLY A 388 10.24 -6.40 -19.11
N ASP A 389 11.45 -6.06 -19.58
CA ASP A 389 11.86 -4.68 -19.90
C ASP A 389 11.06 -4.03 -21.05
N ASN A 390 10.20 -4.78 -21.75
CA ASN A 390 9.50 -4.33 -22.94
C ASN A 390 7.99 -4.40 -22.80
N PHE A 391 7.39 -3.40 -22.13
CA PHE A 391 5.94 -3.20 -22.09
C PHE A 391 5.26 -3.11 -23.46
N ALA A 392 5.98 -2.89 -24.56
CA ALA A 392 5.37 -2.94 -25.89
C ALA A 392 4.93 -4.37 -26.27
N ARG A 393 5.40 -5.39 -25.53
CA ARG A 393 4.91 -6.78 -25.64
C ARG A 393 3.59 -7.00 -24.89
N ALA A 394 3.27 -6.18 -23.89
CA ALA A 394 1.97 -6.21 -23.24
C ALA A 394 0.89 -5.81 -24.26
N LEU A 395 -0.27 -6.49 -24.21
CA LEU A 395 -1.31 -6.39 -25.23
C LEU A 395 -1.74 -4.91 -25.49
N PRO A 396 -2.24 -4.61 -26.70
CA PRO A 396 -2.70 -3.27 -27.06
C PRO A 396 -3.80 -2.77 -26.10
N GLN A 397 -3.82 -1.45 -25.85
CA GLN A 397 -4.77 -0.76 -24.96
C GLN A 397 -6.25 -0.90 -25.35
N ASP A 398 -6.54 -1.34 -26.57
CA ASP A 398 -7.92 -1.43 -27.10
C ASP A 398 -8.77 -2.46 -26.33
N ASP A 399 -8.13 -3.41 -25.64
CA ASP A 399 -8.78 -4.30 -24.70
C ASP A 399 -8.73 -3.65 -23.29
N SER A 400 -9.83 -2.99 -22.90
CA SER A 400 -10.05 -2.18 -21.68
C SER A 400 -9.75 -2.83 -20.31
N VAL A 401 -9.09 -3.99 -20.30
CA VAL A 401 -9.01 -4.88 -19.14
C VAL A 401 -7.58 -5.11 -18.63
N MET A 402 -6.56 -4.69 -19.40
CA MET A 402 -5.17 -4.84 -18.99
C MET A 402 -4.59 -3.55 -18.43
N PHE A 403 -4.37 -3.52 -17.11
CA PHE A 403 -3.74 -2.41 -16.41
C PHE A 403 -2.22 -2.54 -16.47
N ARG A 404 -1.54 -1.50 -16.97
CA ARG A 404 -0.07 -1.48 -16.99
C ARG A 404 0.45 -0.87 -15.70
N ILE A 405 1.02 -1.71 -14.85
CA ILE A 405 1.73 -1.24 -13.68
C ILE A 405 3.12 -0.87 -14.16
N ARG A 406 3.34 0.41 -14.47
CA ARG A 406 4.69 0.91 -14.71
C ARG A 406 5.35 1.09 -13.36
N PRO A 407 6.27 0.21 -12.93
CA PRO A 407 7.06 0.56 -11.77
C PRO A 407 7.83 1.82 -12.11
N GLN A 408 7.70 2.84 -11.27
CA GLN A 408 8.60 3.99 -11.28
C GLN A 408 10.00 3.60 -10.78
N LEU A 409 10.41 2.35 -10.97
CA LEU A 409 11.72 1.88 -10.58
C LEU A 409 12.65 2.08 -11.76
N ASN A 410 13.73 2.80 -11.52
CA ASN A 410 14.83 2.81 -12.48
C ASN A 410 15.58 1.46 -12.43
N ASP A 411 16.33 1.14 -13.49
CA ASP A 411 17.07 -0.12 -13.62
C ASP A 411 18.00 -0.40 -12.42
N GLN A 412 18.50 0.67 -11.78
CA GLN A 412 19.34 0.58 -10.60
C GLN A 412 18.57 0.03 -9.39
N GLN A 413 17.33 0.45 -9.18
CA GLN A 413 16.47 -0.05 -8.09
C GLN A 413 16.10 -1.52 -8.31
N VAL A 414 15.77 -1.93 -9.54
CA VAL A 414 15.49 -3.34 -9.87
C VAL A 414 16.73 -4.21 -9.65
N THR A 415 17.89 -3.75 -10.12
CA THR A 415 19.17 -4.45 -9.91
C THR A 415 19.49 -4.58 -8.42
N GLN A 416 19.30 -3.51 -7.65
CA GLN A 416 19.54 -3.50 -6.21
C GLN A 416 18.56 -4.44 -5.47
N ALA A 417 17.28 -4.46 -5.86
CA ALA A 417 16.28 -5.36 -5.31
C ALA A 417 16.64 -6.83 -5.58
N ARG A 418 17.01 -7.17 -6.82
CA ARG A 418 17.51 -8.51 -7.19
C ARG A 418 18.73 -8.91 -6.36
N ALA A 419 19.72 -8.04 -6.24
CA ALA A 419 20.93 -8.30 -5.46
C ALA A 419 20.63 -8.53 -3.97
N ASN A 420 19.77 -7.69 -3.39
CA ASN A 420 19.36 -7.80 -1.99
C ASN A 420 18.50 -9.05 -1.75
N LYS A 421 17.63 -9.44 -2.68
CA LYS A 421 16.84 -10.68 -2.62
C LYS A 421 17.74 -11.91 -2.63
N ILE A 422 18.75 -11.95 -3.51
CA ILE A 422 19.77 -13.01 -3.53
C ILE A 422 20.51 -13.09 -2.18
N LEU A 423 20.84 -11.94 -1.59
CA LEU A 423 21.50 -11.89 -0.28
C LEU A 423 20.59 -12.39 0.85
N LEU A 424 19.34 -11.93 0.91
CA LEU A 424 18.36 -12.39 1.91
C LEU A 424 18.05 -13.88 1.76
N ALA A 425 17.92 -14.37 0.52
CA ALA A 425 17.79 -15.80 0.24
C ALA A 425 19.00 -16.58 0.77
N LYS A 426 20.24 -16.11 0.52
CA LYS A 426 21.45 -16.73 1.08
C LYS A 426 21.46 -16.73 2.60
N LEU A 427 20.97 -15.67 3.24
CA LEU A 427 20.85 -15.59 4.70
C LEU A 427 19.82 -16.57 5.26
N SER A 428 18.76 -16.91 4.51
CA SER A 428 17.76 -17.90 4.90
C SER A 428 18.27 -19.35 4.78
N THR A 429 19.12 -19.62 3.79
CA THR A 429 19.67 -20.96 3.52
C THR A 429 20.93 -21.30 4.31
N THR A 430 21.62 -20.30 4.88
CA THR A 430 22.77 -20.49 5.78
C THR A 430 22.35 -20.47 7.24
#